data_AF-A0A7Y3VYW9-F1
#
_entry.id   AF-A0A7Y3VYW9-F1
#
_cell.length_a   1.000
_cell.length_b   1.000
_cell.length_c   1.000
_cell.angle_alpha   90.00
_cell.angle_beta   90.00
_cell.angle_gamma   90.00
#
_symmetry.space_group_name_H-M   'P 1'
#
loop_
_entity.id
_entity.type
_entity.pdbx_description
1 polymer ?
#
loop_
_entity_poly.entity_id
_entity_poly.type
_entity_poly.pdbx_seq_one_letter_code
_entity_poly.pdbx_strand_id
1 'polypeptide(L)'
;MKRQLIFYLLTFVFLSCGVKETENFETQNEKFEIPPPEKKIDPNNLIGFACYYSGKKSNPVKLFSKLIVDKNYSEIRKRLEDKKPAIKYLAIIVCKKLEEKGKVQLSEREQNLININTKSSEKITICSGCTNEEELSIEEMFTESNFLKKQTESWMNEILK
;
A
#
# COMPACT_ATOMS: atom_id res chain seq x y z
N MET A 1 32.60 -9.64 53.77
CA MET A 1 32.73 -8.46 54.66
C MET A 1 33.96 -7.65 54.23
N LYS A 2 33.80 -6.31 54.10
CA LYS A 2 34.82 -5.23 54.07
C LYS A 2 35.82 -5.27 52.89
N ARG A 3 35.69 -4.52 51.79
CA ARG A 3 35.72 -3.05 51.56
C ARG A 3 37.04 -2.34 51.96
N GLN A 4 37.76 -1.93 50.90
CA GLN A 4 38.61 -0.73 50.69
C GLN A 4 40.01 -0.59 51.29
N LEU A 5 40.97 -0.17 50.43
CA LEU A 5 41.92 0.96 50.57
C LEU A 5 42.91 0.90 49.38
N ILE A 6 42.64 1.56 48.24
CA ILE A 6 43.11 2.89 47.80
C ILE A 6 44.59 3.23 48.13
N PHE A 7 45.28 3.71 47.09
CA PHE A 7 46.53 4.49 47.05
C PHE A 7 47.85 3.71 46.96
N TYR A 8 48.34 3.51 45.73
CA TYR A 8 49.73 3.88 45.42
C TYR A 8 49.77 4.79 44.20
N LEU A 9 50.26 5.99 44.46
CA LEU A 9 50.50 7.11 43.60
C LEU A 9 51.65 6.83 42.61
N LEU A 10 51.40 7.23 41.35
CA LEU A 10 52.31 8.00 40.49
C LEU A 10 53.81 7.79 40.67
N THR A 11 54.44 7.08 39.73
CA THR A 11 55.64 7.54 39.01
C THR A 11 55.92 6.58 37.85
N PHE A 12 55.74 7.02 36.60
CA PHE A 12 56.80 6.95 35.59
C PHE A 12 56.45 7.91 34.45
N VAL A 13 57.19 9.01 34.49
CA VAL A 13 57.25 10.12 33.55
C VAL A 13 58.00 9.64 32.31
N PHE A 14 57.35 9.82 31.15
CA PHE A 14 57.90 10.02 29.80
C PHE A 14 58.88 8.99 29.25
N LEU A 15 58.48 8.29 28.19
CA LEU A 15 59.26 8.20 26.95
C LEU A 15 58.38 7.62 25.82
N SER A 16 57.96 8.49 24.89
CA SER A 16 58.19 8.33 23.45
C SER A 16 57.13 9.11 22.67
N CYS A 17 57.55 10.27 22.16
CA CYS A 17 56.96 10.87 20.97
C CYS A 17 56.92 9.84 19.84
N GLY A 18 55.88 9.87 19.02
CA GLY A 18 55.91 9.20 17.72
C GLY A 18 54.56 9.08 17.06
N VAL A 19 54.22 10.06 16.23
CA VAL A 19 53.15 10.08 15.22
C VAL A 19 51.76 10.45 15.74
N LYS A 20 51.39 11.70 15.45
CA LYS A 20 50.01 12.18 15.40
C LYS A 20 49.31 11.42 14.29
N GLU A 21 48.31 10.61 14.60
CA GLU A 21 47.29 10.27 13.63
C GLU A 21 46.53 11.56 13.33
N THR A 22 46.84 12.17 12.19
CA THR A 22 45.91 13.06 11.51
C THR A 22 44.73 12.19 11.09
N GLU A 23 43.71 12.13 11.96
CA GLU A 23 42.36 11.78 11.53
C GLU A 23 41.96 12.84 10.49
N ASN A 24 42.13 12.50 9.22
CA ASN A 24 41.43 13.18 8.14
C ASN A 24 39.95 12.89 8.34
N PHE A 25 39.29 13.74 9.12
CA PHE A 25 37.84 13.84 9.11
C PHE A 25 37.48 14.44 7.75
N GLU A 26 37.42 13.58 6.72
CA GLU A 26 36.75 13.91 5.48
C GLU A 26 35.30 14.24 5.84
N THR A 27 35.00 15.52 5.95
CA THR A 27 33.62 16.01 5.86
C THR A 27 33.10 15.54 4.50
N GLN A 28 32.49 14.35 4.50
CA GLN A 28 31.56 13.97 3.46
C GLN A 28 30.48 15.05 3.51
N ASN A 29 30.54 15.96 2.53
CA ASN A 29 29.39 16.79 2.19
C ASN A 29 28.32 15.83 1.67
N GLU A 30 27.67 15.10 2.57
CA GLU A 30 26.42 14.42 2.28
C GLU A 30 25.46 15.52 1.85
N LYS A 31 25.29 15.60 0.54
CA LYS A 31 24.29 16.42 -0.09
C LYS A 31 22.96 15.92 0.44
N PHE A 32 22.41 16.59 1.45
CA PHE A 32 21.11 16.27 2.02
C PHE A 32 20.08 16.41 0.89
N GLU A 33 19.75 15.30 0.25
CA GLU A 33 18.71 15.25 -0.75
C GLU A 33 17.39 15.50 -0.01
N ILE A 34 16.83 16.69 -0.25
CA ILE A 34 15.51 17.01 0.25
C ILE A 34 14.56 15.96 -0.32
N PRO A 35 13.82 15.22 0.52
CA PRO A 35 12.92 14.21 0.02
C PRO A 35 11.95 14.85 -0.98
N PRO A 36 11.58 14.13 -2.05
CA PRO A 36 10.64 14.65 -3.03
C PRO A 36 9.35 15.09 -2.32
N PRO A 37 8.68 16.14 -2.80
CA PRO A 37 7.44 16.63 -2.21
C PRO A 37 6.42 15.49 -2.13
N GLU A 38 5.67 15.45 -1.02
CA GLU A 38 4.67 14.41 -0.79
C GLU A 38 3.66 14.37 -1.93
N LYS A 39 3.51 13.20 -2.55
CA LYS A 39 2.51 12.98 -3.60
C LYS A 39 1.12 13.12 -2.99
N LYS A 40 0.30 14.05 -3.49
CA LYS A 40 -1.09 14.19 -3.07
C LYS A 40 -1.91 13.01 -3.60
N ILE A 41 -2.26 12.08 -2.73
CA ILE A 41 -3.05 10.89 -3.07
C ILE A 41 -4.55 11.24 -3.01
N ASP A 42 -5.29 10.89 -4.06
CA ASP A 42 -6.76 10.96 -4.02
C ASP A 42 -7.31 9.78 -3.22
N PRO A 43 -7.90 10.01 -2.03
CA PRO A 43 -8.44 8.94 -1.19
C PRO A 43 -9.58 8.16 -1.86
N ASN A 44 -10.21 8.73 -2.91
CA ASN A 44 -11.27 8.08 -3.68
C ASN A 44 -10.77 7.31 -4.90
N ASN A 45 -9.49 7.44 -5.24
CA ASN A 45 -8.83 6.66 -6.29
C ASN A 45 -7.70 5.77 -5.72
N LEU A 46 -7.80 5.42 -4.43
CA LEU A 46 -6.87 4.57 -3.71
C LEU A 46 -7.49 3.19 -3.44
N ILE A 47 -6.75 2.12 -3.72
CA ILE A 47 -7.10 0.77 -3.30
C ILE A 47 -6.07 0.27 -2.29
N GLY A 48 -6.56 -0.05 -1.09
CA GLY A 48 -5.77 -0.76 -0.11
C GLY A 48 -6.61 -1.24 1.06
N PHE A 49 -6.22 -2.39 1.60
CA PHE A 49 -6.97 -3.09 2.64
C PHE A 49 -6.48 -2.73 4.05
N ALA A 50 -5.24 -2.25 4.18
CA ALA A 50 -4.66 -1.72 5.41
C ALA A 50 -3.62 -0.64 5.07
N CYS A 51 -4.05 0.62 4.96
CA CYS A 51 -3.19 1.71 4.51
C CYS A 51 -2.67 2.62 5.61
N TYR A 52 -1.41 3.04 5.43
CA TYR A 52 -0.69 3.95 6.32
C TYR A 52 -0.61 3.43 7.76
N TYR A 53 -0.14 4.28 8.66
CA TYR A 53 -0.12 4.00 10.10
C TYR A 53 -1.51 3.65 10.68
N SER A 54 -2.58 4.09 10.02
CA SER A 54 -3.95 3.83 10.47
C SER A 54 -4.39 2.37 10.29
N GLY A 55 -3.76 1.62 9.38
CA GLY A 55 -4.18 0.27 8.99
C GLY A 55 -5.62 0.21 8.43
N LYS A 56 -6.18 1.35 7.99
CA LYS A 56 -7.57 1.43 7.54
C LYS A 56 -7.70 1.05 6.07
N LYS A 57 -8.83 0.42 5.72
CA LYS A 57 -9.28 0.26 4.34
C LYS A 57 -9.44 1.62 3.65
N SER A 58 -9.10 1.70 2.37
CA SER A 58 -9.36 2.89 1.54
C SER A 58 -10.86 3.17 1.39
N ASN A 59 -11.24 4.37 0.97
CA ASN A 59 -12.66 4.74 0.81
C ASN A 59 -13.39 3.82 -0.18
N PRO A 60 -12.85 3.50 -1.38
CA PRO A 60 -13.45 2.52 -2.28
C PRO A 60 -13.66 1.15 -1.62
N VAL A 61 -12.65 0.61 -0.93
CA VAL A 61 -12.75 -0.71 -0.29
C VAL A 61 -13.80 -0.72 0.82
N LYS A 62 -13.90 0.36 1.63
CA LYS A 62 -14.96 0.51 2.65
C LYS A 62 -16.35 0.55 2.03
N LEU A 63 -16.51 1.31 0.96
CA LEU A 63 -17.78 1.41 0.23
C LEU A 63 -18.23 0.04 -0.27
N PHE A 64 -17.37 -0.68 -1.00
CA PHE A 64 -17.74 -2.01 -1.50
C PHE A 64 -17.94 -3.02 -0.38
N SER A 65 -17.15 -2.95 0.69
CA SER A 65 -17.37 -3.80 1.86
C SER A 65 -18.78 -3.61 2.43
N LYS A 66 -19.23 -2.36 2.58
CA LYS A 66 -20.58 -2.06 3.03
C LYS A 66 -21.64 -2.57 2.05
N LEU A 67 -21.50 -2.30 0.75
CA LEU A 67 -22.46 -2.75 -0.26
C LEU A 67 -22.60 -4.28 -0.30
N ILE A 68 -21.50 -5.01 -0.12
CA ILE A 68 -21.50 -6.47 -0.07
C ILE A 68 -22.24 -6.98 1.18
N VAL A 69 -21.91 -6.43 2.36
CA VAL A 69 -22.55 -6.80 3.63
C VAL A 69 -24.05 -6.51 3.60
N ASP A 70 -24.44 -5.35 3.07
CA ASP A 70 -25.84 -4.93 2.92
C ASP A 70 -26.56 -5.69 1.77
N LYS A 71 -25.86 -6.57 1.05
CA LYS A 71 -26.34 -7.29 -0.14
C LYS A 71 -26.93 -6.38 -1.22
N ASN A 72 -26.45 -5.14 -1.31
CA ASN A 72 -26.92 -4.16 -2.28
C ASN A 72 -26.23 -4.37 -3.64
N TYR A 73 -26.48 -5.54 -4.24
CA TYR A 73 -25.81 -5.97 -5.47
C TYR A 73 -26.23 -5.14 -6.70
N SER A 74 -27.45 -4.58 -6.70
CA SER A 74 -27.88 -3.64 -7.74
C SER A 74 -26.99 -2.40 -7.76
N GLU A 75 -26.68 -1.85 -6.58
CA GLU A 75 -25.80 -0.70 -6.48
C GLU A 75 -24.37 -1.03 -6.92
N ILE A 76 -23.85 -2.20 -6.53
CA ILE A 76 -22.52 -2.67 -6.99
C ILE A 76 -22.45 -2.73 -8.52
N ARG A 77 -23.48 -3.27 -9.16
CA ARG A 77 -23.56 -3.38 -10.62
C ARG A 77 -23.58 -2.02 -11.32
N LYS A 78 -24.33 -1.04 -10.79
CA LYS A 78 -24.34 0.34 -11.31
C LYS A 78 -22.96 0.99 -11.29
N ARG A 79 -22.08 0.61 -10.36
CA ARG A 79 -20.71 1.14 -10.26
C ARG A 79 -19.78 0.71 -11.39
N LEU A 80 -20.18 -0.22 -12.25
CA LEU A 80 -19.47 -0.51 -13.51
C LEU A 80 -19.41 0.72 -14.44
N GLU A 81 -20.31 1.69 -14.27
CA GLU A 81 -20.37 2.93 -15.05
C GLU A 81 -19.76 4.14 -14.31
N ASP A 82 -19.14 3.93 -13.14
CA ASP A 82 -18.60 5.04 -12.34
C ASP A 82 -17.41 5.72 -13.05
N LYS A 83 -17.25 7.02 -12.84
CA LYS A 83 -16.14 7.79 -13.42
C LYS A 83 -14.81 7.54 -12.71
N LYS A 84 -14.85 7.05 -11.46
CA LYS A 84 -13.63 6.84 -10.66
C LYS A 84 -12.99 5.48 -10.98
N PRO A 85 -11.70 5.44 -11.37
CA PRO A 85 -11.03 4.19 -11.74
C PRO A 85 -11.06 3.13 -10.62
N ALA A 86 -10.75 3.50 -9.38
CA ALA A 86 -10.79 2.57 -8.25
C ALA A 86 -12.19 1.97 -8.00
N ILE A 87 -13.26 2.74 -8.26
CA ILE A 87 -14.63 2.27 -8.13
C ILE A 87 -14.97 1.27 -9.24
N LYS A 88 -14.59 1.57 -10.49
CA LYS A 88 -14.77 0.64 -11.62
C LYS A 88 -14.05 -0.67 -11.39
N TYR A 89 -12.78 -0.62 -10.98
CA TYR A 89 -12.00 -1.83 -10.71
C TYR A 89 -12.66 -2.72 -9.65
N LEU A 90 -13.07 -2.15 -8.51
CA LEU A 90 -13.75 -2.92 -7.48
C LEU A 90 -15.11 -3.43 -7.93
N ALA A 91 -15.87 -2.65 -8.72
CA ALA A 91 -17.13 -3.11 -9.30
C ALA A 91 -16.94 -4.35 -10.16
N ILE A 92 -15.90 -4.37 -11.02
CA ILE A 92 -15.58 -5.52 -11.87
C ILE A 92 -15.30 -6.75 -11.03
N ILE A 93 -14.39 -6.65 -10.05
CA ILE A 93 -13.98 -7.80 -9.24
C ILE A 93 -15.16 -8.35 -8.44
N VAL A 94 -15.93 -7.46 -7.81
CA VAL A 94 -17.06 -7.87 -6.99
C VAL A 94 -18.16 -8.48 -7.85
N CYS A 95 -18.48 -7.90 -9.01
CA CYS A 95 -19.46 -8.48 -9.94
C CYS A 95 -19.05 -9.87 -10.40
N LYS A 96 -17.79 -10.04 -10.83
CA LYS A 96 -17.26 -11.36 -11.25
C LYS A 96 -17.38 -12.40 -10.14
N LYS A 97 -16.99 -12.05 -8.91
CA LYS A 97 -17.05 -12.98 -7.77
C LYS A 97 -18.48 -13.29 -7.33
N LEU A 98 -19.39 -12.33 -7.41
CA LEU A 98 -20.80 -12.54 -7.12
C LEU A 98 -21.45 -13.46 -8.15
N GLU A 99 -21.11 -13.32 -9.43
CA GLU A 99 -21.58 -14.20 -10.50
C GLU A 99 -21.01 -15.62 -10.35
N GLU A 100 -19.71 -15.75 -10.07
CA GLU A 100 -19.04 -17.03 -9.76
C GLU A 100 -19.75 -17.78 -8.62
N LYS A 101 -20.23 -17.05 -7.60
CA LYS A 101 -20.98 -17.59 -6.46
C LYS A 101 -22.48 -17.75 -6.71
N GLY A 102 -22.97 -17.48 -7.93
CA GLY A 102 -24.40 -17.56 -8.27
C GLY A 102 -25.29 -16.57 -7.52
N LYS A 103 -24.74 -15.46 -7.00
CA LYS A 103 -25.48 -14.43 -6.25
C LYS A 103 -26.11 -13.38 -7.17
N VAL A 104 -25.56 -13.21 -8.36
CA VAL A 104 -26.07 -12.34 -9.43
C VAL A 104 -25.89 -13.04 -10.77
N GLN A 105 -26.64 -12.61 -11.76
CA GLN A 105 -26.42 -12.93 -13.17
C GLN A 105 -26.15 -11.62 -13.90
N LEU A 106 -24.99 -11.49 -14.56
CA LEU A 106 -24.63 -10.27 -15.26
C LEU A 106 -25.31 -10.23 -16.62
N SER A 107 -25.92 -9.09 -16.95
CA SER A 107 -26.48 -8.84 -18.28
C SER A 107 -25.37 -8.69 -19.32
N GLU A 108 -25.74 -8.84 -20.59
CA GLU A 108 -24.82 -8.60 -21.72
C GLU A 108 -24.18 -7.19 -21.66
N ARG A 109 -24.97 -6.16 -21.30
CA ARG A 109 -24.47 -4.80 -21.10
C ARG A 109 -23.37 -4.76 -20.03
N GLU A 110 -23.58 -5.42 -18.90
CA GLU A 110 -22.62 -5.40 -17.79
C GLU A 110 -21.36 -6.20 -18.10
N GLN A 111 -21.49 -7.33 -18.79
CA GLN A 111 -20.36 -8.09 -19.30
C GLN A 111 -19.53 -7.24 -20.28
N ASN A 112 -20.20 -6.48 -21.16
CA ASN A 112 -19.52 -5.56 -22.06
C ASN A 112 -18.79 -4.43 -21.31
N LEU A 113 -19.43 -3.81 -20.31
CA LEU A 113 -18.80 -2.80 -19.45
C LEU A 113 -17.56 -3.37 -18.73
N ILE A 114 -17.66 -4.59 -18.21
CA ILE A 114 -16.51 -5.28 -17.60
C ILE A 114 -15.38 -5.42 -18.61
N ASN A 115 -15.67 -5.93 -19.81
CA ASN A 115 -14.65 -6.14 -20.84
C ASN A 115 -13.96 -4.84 -21.27
N ILE A 116 -14.72 -3.76 -21.44
CA ILE A 116 -14.19 -2.43 -21.74
C ILE A 116 -13.32 -1.93 -20.59
N ASN A 117 -13.84 -1.94 -19.37
CA ASN A 117 -13.13 -1.39 -18.22
C ASN A 117 -11.86 -2.17 -17.88
N THR A 118 -11.84 -3.49 -18.07
CA THR A 118 -10.63 -4.31 -17.84
C THR A 118 -9.45 -3.98 -18.74
N LYS A 119 -9.68 -3.25 -19.84
CA LYS A 119 -8.65 -2.80 -20.80
C LYS A 119 -8.34 -1.30 -20.66
N SER A 120 -8.82 -0.66 -19.60
CA SER A 120 -8.64 0.77 -19.41
C SER A 120 -7.23 1.10 -18.92
N SER A 121 -6.62 2.12 -19.53
CA SER A 121 -5.34 2.70 -19.12
C SER A 121 -5.45 3.68 -17.94
N GLU A 122 -6.66 3.91 -17.42
CA GLU A 122 -6.88 4.78 -16.26
C GLU A 122 -6.14 4.25 -15.03
N LYS A 123 -5.39 5.13 -14.37
CA LYS A 123 -4.51 4.79 -13.23
C LYS A 123 -5.26 4.80 -11.90
N ILE A 124 -4.87 3.89 -11.03
CA ILE A 124 -5.33 3.70 -9.65
C ILE A 124 -4.11 3.72 -8.75
N THR A 125 -4.16 4.49 -7.67
CA THR A 125 -3.15 4.39 -6.63
C THR A 125 -3.41 3.12 -5.82
N ILE A 126 -2.40 2.29 -5.66
CA ILE A 126 -2.45 1.09 -4.82
C ILE A 126 -1.59 1.30 -3.60
N CYS A 127 -2.07 0.84 -2.46
CA CYS A 127 -1.37 1.00 -1.18
C CYS A 127 -1.08 -0.39 -0.60
N SER A 128 0.20 -0.65 -0.34
CA SER A 128 0.70 -1.91 0.23
C SER A 128 1.02 -1.83 1.72
N GLY A 129 0.72 -0.70 2.38
CA GLY A 129 0.96 -0.54 3.81
C GLY A 129 1.43 0.86 4.16
N CYS A 130 2.56 0.95 4.89
CA CYS A 130 3.01 2.18 5.53
C CYS A 130 3.81 3.14 4.63
N THR A 131 4.52 2.63 3.62
CA THR A 131 5.55 3.43 2.92
C THR A 131 5.54 3.31 1.40
N ASN A 132 4.66 2.48 0.83
CA ASN A 132 4.75 2.06 -0.56
C ASN A 132 3.41 2.25 -1.26
N GLU A 133 3.31 3.31 -2.06
CA GLU A 133 2.27 3.50 -3.05
C GLU A 133 2.81 3.37 -4.47
N GLU A 134 2.03 2.73 -5.31
CA GLU A 134 2.30 2.56 -6.73
C GLU A 134 1.06 2.98 -7.52
N GLU A 135 1.21 3.33 -8.79
CA GLU A 135 0.08 3.58 -9.68
C GLU A 135 0.05 2.58 -10.82
N LEU A 136 -1.00 1.76 -10.82
CA LEU A 136 -1.26 0.79 -11.87
C LEU A 136 -2.52 1.18 -12.64
N SER A 137 -2.55 0.89 -13.93
CA SER A 137 -3.74 1.02 -14.75
C SER A 137 -4.73 -0.09 -14.37
N ILE A 138 -6.02 0.11 -14.71
CA ILE A 138 -6.99 -0.97 -14.52
C ILE A 138 -6.55 -2.22 -15.30
N GLU A 139 -6.02 -2.05 -16.51
CA GLU A 139 -5.46 -3.16 -17.30
C GLU A 139 -4.32 -3.90 -16.59
N GLU A 140 -3.29 -3.18 -16.14
CA GLU A 140 -2.15 -3.74 -15.39
C GLU A 140 -2.63 -4.48 -14.14
N MET A 141 -3.68 -3.99 -13.48
CA MET A 141 -4.27 -4.62 -12.31
C MET A 141 -4.90 -6.00 -12.59
N PHE A 142 -5.26 -6.31 -13.85
CA PHE A 142 -5.80 -7.60 -14.28
C PHE A 142 -4.79 -8.50 -14.98
N THR A 143 -3.77 -7.93 -15.65
CA THR A 143 -2.78 -8.69 -16.43
C THR A 143 -1.54 -9.04 -15.62
N GLU A 144 -1.11 -8.16 -14.71
CA GLU A 144 0.11 -8.34 -13.93
C GLU A 144 -0.15 -8.96 -12.55
N SER A 145 0.84 -9.69 -12.04
CA SER A 145 0.80 -10.18 -10.67
C SER A 145 1.21 -9.07 -9.69
N ASN A 146 0.24 -8.27 -9.25
CA ASN A 146 0.45 -7.26 -8.20
C ASN A 146 0.14 -7.79 -6.79
N PHE A 147 0.66 -7.10 -5.77
CA PHE A 147 0.47 -7.49 -4.37
C PHE A 147 -1.01 -7.45 -3.93
N LEU A 148 -1.83 -6.61 -4.57
CA LEU A 148 -3.25 -6.49 -4.22
C LEU A 148 -4.04 -7.74 -4.60
N LYS A 149 -3.65 -8.48 -5.64
CA LYS A 149 -4.41 -9.67 -6.11
C LYS A 149 -4.72 -10.66 -4.98
N LYS A 150 -3.70 -11.02 -4.17
CA LYS A 150 -3.89 -11.93 -3.02
C LYS A 150 -4.75 -11.31 -1.92
N GLN A 151 -4.57 -10.02 -1.63
CA GLN A 151 -5.35 -9.33 -0.61
C GLN A 151 -6.81 -9.19 -1.01
N THR A 152 -7.07 -8.85 -2.28
CA THR A 152 -8.41 -8.76 -2.84
C THR A 152 -9.12 -10.11 -2.79
N GLU A 153 -8.46 -11.19 -3.20
CA GLU A 153 -9.05 -12.54 -3.11
C GLU A 153 -9.35 -12.94 -1.66
N SER A 154 -8.42 -12.67 -0.74
CA SER A 154 -8.63 -12.92 0.70
C SER A 154 -9.83 -12.13 1.24
N TRP A 155 -9.90 -10.83 0.95
CA TRP A 155 -11.01 -9.97 1.34
C TRP A 155 -12.34 -10.48 0.78
N MET A 156 -12.39 -10.83 -0.50
CA MET A 156 -13.60 -11.34 -1.16
C MET A 156 -14.07 -12.67 -0.56
N ASN A 157 -13.13 -13.58 -0.26
CA ASN A 157 -13.44 -14.85 0.38
C ASN A 157 -13.87 -14.72 1.83
N GLU A 158 -13.40 -13.69 2.54
CA GLU A 158 -13.83 -13.39 3.91
C GLU A 158 -15.23 -12.79 3.95
N ILE A 159 -15.50 -11.79 3.08
CA ILE A 159 -16.73 -11.00 3.14
C ILE A 159 -17.92 -11.66 2.45
N LEU A 160 -17.68 -12.63 1.56
CA LEU A 160 -18.71 -13.43 0.87
C LEU A 160 -18.80 -14.87 1.39
N LYS A 161 -18.40 -15.12 2.64
CA LYS A 161 -18.77 -16.35 3.36
C LYS A 161 -20.28 -16.40 3.57
#